data_AF-A0A968EXC3-F1
#
_entry.id   AF-A0A968EXC3-F1
#
_cell.length_a   1.000
_cell.length_b   1.000
_cell.length_c   1.000
_cell.angle_alpha   90.00
_cell.angle_beta   90.00
_cell.angle_gamma   90.00
#
_symmetry.space_group_name_H-M   'P 1'
#
loop_
_entity.id
_entity.type
_entity.pdbx_description
1 polymer ?
#
loop_
_entity_poly.entity_id
_entity_poly.type
_entity_poly.pdbx_seq_one_letter_code
_entity_poly.pdbx_strand_id
1 'polypeptide(L)'
;MAIVKKTLVSALIFIISIGIFYLFRNSTHLLGDGLLRGDELTYGFGYLPLSTEPLTSILHYLFYKLANPLFGVQNHASIQIFSCILGGAFILLAINIFKPKKESGFSPLLAVIGISGVQFFFGYVESYIIPYIGLLIFIWLSYRYFSTGKAFAAACIVYMIAFISHFSIIFTLPAFLVFMFFGLRNPEVKASQKTAAIVSLIIMAAVFVYFHYIYVPAFGHIEVGFLLPFTPDGYWVFDPAHLLDILNNLLLSSTFGLLLLPVIIKHKLWNNINIPAKIFSILLICGSLGFLFFIDPKLGFARDWDLFVPASAVFVIIAIYLVYKAKEIVTDYRSEISIAMLLPIIFSASFVAVNQNLESSYRRFEYILQFHSERSAFGYESLGGHYKRFYRNKEDLRRAIENYKRAFELLKNPRYLTNIASVYDVYFNSYTDETLSRRFIDSIEYYAEKALEYNDSLTNAYEYLSMASLYRNDLKKALNYTDIVLEYMDPKDQPEFRFRRAGILLRMNDYAAAEKEFLKILELDPDFGKAYIMLGSIYRMNGQREKAIQYFNEYLRRFPDGDFREEVESNLRNLRY
;
A
#
# COMPACT_ATOMS: atom_id res chain seq x y z
N MET A 1 -10.02 42.29 -0.66
CA MET A 1 -8.81 42.25 0.20
C MET A 1 -8.86 41.16 1.28
N ALA A 2 -9.92 41.07 2.11
CA ALA A 2 -10.00 40.06 3.18
C ALA A 2 -10.09 38.59 2.69
N ILE A 3 -10.82 38.34 1.59
CA ILE A 3 -10.92 37.00 0.99
C ILE A 3 -9.56 36.56 0.44
N VAL A 4 -8.88 37.44 -0.31
CA VAL A 4 -7.52 37.19 -0.84
C VAL A 4 -6.54 36.87 0.28
N LYS A 5 -6.55 37.65 1.37
CA LYS A 5 -5.71 37.40 2.57
C LYS A 5 -6.00 36.03 3.19
N LYS A 6 -7.27 35.64 3.33
CA LYS A 6 -7.66 34.35 3.90
C LYS A 6 -7.21 33.19 3.01
N THR A 7 -7.41 33.29 1.70
CA THR A 7 -6.97 32.28 0.73
C THR A 7 -5.45 32.12 0.74
N LEU A 8 -4.71 33.23 0.82
CA LEU A 8 -3.24 33.21 0.88
C LEU A 8 -2.73 32.56 2.17
N VAL A 9 -3.36 32.85 3.31
CA VAL A 9 -3.03 32.19 4.59
C VAL A 9 -3.32 30.69 4.53
N SER A 10 -4.46 30.27 3.98
CA SER A 10 -4.76 28.84 3.80
C SER A 10 -3.78 28.15 2.85
N ALA A 11 -3.39 28.79 1.75
CA ALA A 11 -2.38 28.26 0.85
C ALA A 11 -1.01 28.13 1.55
N LEU A 12 -0.63 29.11 2.36
CA LEU A 12 0.62 29.06 3.12
C LEU A 12 0.62 27.94 4.16
N ILE A 13 -0.47 27.78 4.92
CA ILE A 13 -0.62 26.69 5.89
C ILE A 13 -0.51 25.34 5.17
N PHE A 14 -1.20 25.17 4.05
CA PHE A 14 -1.14 23.95 3.25
C PHE A 14 0.28 23.60 2.82
N ILE A 15 1.00 24.57 2.23
CA ILE A 15 2.37 24.36 1.74
C ILE A 15 3.32 24.07 2.90
N ILE A 16 3.23 24.82 4.00
CA ILE A 16 4.07 24.58 5.19
C ILE A 16 3.80 23.20 5.77
N SER A 17 2.53 22.79 5.88
CA SER A 17 2.17 21.46 6.39
C SER A 17 2.74 20.35 5.50
N ILE A 18 2.66 20.48 4.17
CA ILE A 18 3.30 19.52 3.24
C ILE A 18 4.80 19.45 3.50
N GLY A 19 5.46 20.62 3.63
CA GLY A 19 6.89 20.70 3.91
C GLY A 19 7.29 19.98 5.21
N ILE A 20 6.52 20.16 6.29
CA ILE A 20 6.76 19.47 7.56
C ILE A 20 6.60 17.95 7.39
N PHE A 21 5.49 17.49 6.80
CA PHE A 21 5.26 16.06 6.59
C PHE A 21 6.34 15.42 5.72
N TYR A 22 6.79 16.12 4.68
CA TYR A 22 7.83 15.63 3.78
C TYR A 22 9.22 15.59 4.44
N LEU A 23 9.56 16.61 5.23
CA LEU A 23 10.84 16.70 5.93
C LEU A 23 11.02 15.57 6.95
N PHE A 24 9.93 15.21 7.65
CA PHE A 24 9.92 14.18 8.68
C PHE A 24 9.35 12.84 8.20
N ARG A 25 9.32 12.61 6.88
CA ARG A 25 8.77 11.37 6.32
C ARG A 25 9.56 10.14 6.71
N ASN A 26 8.91 8.98 6.66
CA ASN A 26 9.53 7.68 6.86
C ASN A 26 10.71 7.46 5.91
N SER A 27 11.81 6.94 6.47
CA SER A 27 13.05 6.65 5.73
C SER A 27 13.07 5.25 5.09
N THR A 28 12.16 4.38 5.50
CA THR A 28 12.01 3.01 4.99
C THR A 28 10.56 2.72 4.61
N HIS A 29 10.36 1.60 3.91
CA HIS A 29 9.04 1.09 3.50
C HIS A 29 8.67 -0.22 4.21
N LEU A 30 9.24 -0.44 5.41
CA LEU A 30 9.11 -1.70 6.15
C LEU A 30 7.77 -1.87 6.88
N LEU A 31 7.00 -0.81 7.04
CA LEU A 31 5.71 -0.85 7.75
C LEU A 31 4.54 -1.03 6.77
N GLY A 32 3.48 -1.68 7.23
CA GLY A 32 2.31 -2.00 6.43
C GLY A 32 2.67 -2.78 5.16
N ASP A 33 2.06 -2.39 4.06
CA ASP A 33 2.28 -2.97 2.72
C ASP A 33 3.22 -2.13 1.84
N GLY A 34 4.04 -1.26 2.45
CA GLY A 34 4.81 -0.24 1.72
C GLY A 34 5.67 -0.74 0.56
N LEU A 35 6.36 -1.87 0.71
CA LEU A 35 7.15 -2.50 -0.37
C LEU A 35 6.29 -3.06 -1.50
N LEU A 36 5.16 -3.69 -1.15
CA LEU A 36 4.22 -4.27 -2.12
C LEU A 36 3.57 -3.16 -2.96
N ARG A 37 3.11 -2.09 -2.30
CA ARG A 37 2.45 -0.96 -2.96
C ARG A 37 3.34 -0.20 -3.94
N GLY A 38 4.64 -0.12 -3.67
CA GLY A 38 5.57 0.45 -4.65
C GLY A 38 5.78 -0.44 -5.88
N ASP A 39 5.75 -1.77 -5.70
CA ASP A 39 5.86 -2.71 -6.81
C ASP A 39 4.63 -2.67 -7.73
N GLU A 40 3.42 -2.51 -7.17
CA GLU A 40 2.17 -2.32 -7.94
C GLU A 40 2.28 -1.22 -9.00
N LEU A 41 2.87 -0.08 -8.63
CA LEU A 41 3.02 1.05 -9.53
C LEU A 41 4.02 0.78 -10.66
N THR A 42 4.94 -0.17 -10.47
CA THR A 42 5.99 -0.52 -11.43
C THR A 42 5.46 -1.45 -12.50
N TYR A 43 4.74 -2.50 -12.09
CA TYR A 43 4.22 -3.52 -13.00
C TYR A 43 2.88 -3.14 -13.65
N GLY A 44 2.24 -2.06 -13.18
CA GLY A 44 1.04 -1.50 -13.78
C GLY A 44 -0.25 -1.82 -13.01
N PHE A 45 -1.28 -1.04 -13.29
CA PHE A 45 -2.58 -1.17 -12.63
C PHE A 45 -3.19 -2.55 -12.93
N GLY A 46 -3.51 -3.30 -11.86
CA GLY A 46 -4.07 -4.65 -11.94
C GLY A 46 -3.06 -5.79 -11.82
N TYR A 47 -1.76 -5.50 -11.68
CA TYR A 47 -0.75 -6.53 -11.41
C TYR A 47 -0.96 -7.25 -10.06
N LEU A 48 -1.42 -6.52 -9.04
CA LEU A 48 -1.89 -7.10 -7.78
C LEU A 48 -3.42 -6.99 -7.67
N PRO A 49 -4.07 -7.95 -7.00
CA PRO A 49 -5.52 -7.96 -6.85
C PRO A 49 -5.98 -6.81 -5.95
N LEU A 50 -6.46 -5.74 -6.58
CA LEU A 50 -7.04 -4.52 -6.00
C LEU A 50 -8.39 -4.75 -5.30
N SER A 51 -8.56 -5.90 -4.67
CA SER A 51 -9.84 -6.39 -4.19
C SER A 51 -10.47 -5.50 -3.11
N THR A 52 -9.65 -4.78 -2.34
CA THR A 52 -10.10 -4.10 -1.12
C THR A 52 -9.99 -2.57 -1.14
N GLU A 53 -9.20 -1.96 -2.04
CA GLU A 53 -8.90 -0.51 -2.03
C GLU A 53 -8.95 0.18 -3.41
N PRO A 54 -10.02 -0.01 -4.19
CA PRO A 54 -9.99 0.25 -5.62
C PRO A 54 -9.76 1.71 -5.99
N LEU A 55 -10.45 2.66 -5.34
CA LEU A 55 -10.25 4.08 -5.65
C LEU A 55 -8.86 4.56 -5.20
N THR A 56 -8.33 4.09 -4.07
CA THR A 56 -7.02 4.54 -3.58
C THR A 56 -5.90 4.11 -4.52
N SER A 57 -5.93 2.86 -5.01
CA SER A 57 -4.92 2.36 -5.95
C SER A 57 -4.98 3.04 -7.31
N ILE A 58 -6.20 3.35 -7.81
CA ILE A 58 -6.36 4.16 -9.02
C ILE A 58 -5.70 5.52 -8.84
N LEU A 59 -5.94 6.19 -7.69
CA LEU A 59 -5.38 7.51 -7.42
C LEU A 59 -3.85 7.48 -7.31
N HIS A 60 -3.28 6.49 -6.63
CA HIS A 60 -1.82 6.31 -6.58
C HIS A 60 -1.23 6.09 -7.99
N TYR A 61 -1.86 5.25 -8.80
CA TYR A 61 -1.42 4.97 -10.16
C TYR A 61 -1.49 6.20 -11.07
N LEU A 62 -2.61 6.93 -11.05
CA LEU A 62 -2.78 8.15 -11.83
C LEU A 62 -1.79 9.23 -11.38
N PHE A 63 -1.56 9.36 -10.08
CA PHE A 63 -0.58 10.31 -9.55
C PHE A 63 0.85 9.94 -9.99
N TYR A 64 1.23 8.66 -9.93
CA TYR A 64 2.51 8.19 -10.43
C TYR A 64 2.69 8.42 -11.93
N LYS A 65 1.69 8.07 -12.76
CA LYS A 65 1.71 8.30 -14.21
C LYS A 65 1.86 9.78 -14.58
N LEU A 66 1.36 10.68 -13.75
CA LEU A 66 1.54 12.11 -13.94
C LEU A 66 2.91 12.58 -13.44
N ALA A 67 3.33 12.15 -12.25
CA ALA A 67 4.52 12.67 -11.58
C ALA A 67 5.84 12.11 -12.16
N ASN A 68 5.85 10.85 -12.60
CA ASN A 68 7.07 10.21 -13.08
C ASN A 68 7.63 10.86 -14.36
N PRO A 69 6.84 11.10 -15.43
CA PRO A 69 7.36 11.75 -16.64
C PRO A 69 7.71 13.23 -16.43
N LEU A 70 6.99 13.93 -15.54
CA LEU A 70 7.18 15.36 -15.33
C LEU A 70 8.35 15.69 -14.39
N PHE A 71 8.58 14.84 -13.39
CA PHE A 71 9.50 15.15 -12.29
C PHE A 71 10.50 14.03 -11.98
N GLY A 72 10.49 12.92 -12.72
CA GLY A 72 11.38 11.77 -12.47
C GLY A 72 11.10 11.06 -11.15
N VAL A 73 9.91 11.21 -10.59
CA VAL A 73 9.56 10.65 -9.28
C VAL A 73 9.41 9.13 -9.38
N GLN A 74 10.16 8.41 -8.53
CA GLN A 74 10.08 6.95 -8.43
C GLN A 74 8.76 6.50 -7.77
N ASN A 75 8.38 5.25 -8.02
CA ASN A 75 7.16 4.59 -7.51
C ASN A 75 6.85 4.85 -6.02
N HIS A 76 7.72 4.45 -5.08
CA HIS A 76 7.49 4.59 -3.65
C HIS A 76 7.45 6.07 -3.24
N ALA A 77 8.38 6.88 -3.77
CA ALA A 77 8.43 8.31 -3.53
C ALA A 77 7.15 9.03 -3.97
N SER A 78 6.51 8.56 -5.05
CA SER A 78 5.23 9.06 -5.54
C SER A 78 4.14 8.94 -4.47
N ILE A 79 4.01 7.75 -3.87
CA ILE A 79 3.02 7.51 -2.81
C ILE A 79 3.36 8.34 -1.56
N GLN A 80 4.63 8.44 -1.19
CA GLN A 80 5.04 9.28 -0.05
C GLN A 80 4.65 10.75 -0.23
N ILE A 81 4.91 11.32 -1.41
CA ILE A 81 4.55 12.70 -1.73
C ILE A 81 3.04 12.87 -1.71
N PHE A 82 2.30 11.93 -2.31
CA PHE A 82 0.83 11.91 -2.30
C PHE A 82 0.28 11.94 -0.87
N SER A 83 0.84 11.12 0.02
CA SER A 83 0.51 11.10 1.44
C SER A 83 0.76 12.45 2.13
N CYS A 84 1.92 13.09 1.89
CA CYS A 84 2.22 14.40 2.47
C CYS A 84 1.26 15.50 1.98
N ILE A 85 0.84 15.45 0.71
CA ILE A 85 -0.17 16.35 0.13
C ILE A 85 -1.52 16.17 0.84
N LEU A 86 -1.96 14.92 1.04
CA LEU A 86 -3.16 14.62 1.82
C LEU A 86 -3.04 15.09 3.27
N GLY A 87 -1.85 15.05 3.85
CA GLY A 87 -1.57 15.63 5.16
C GLY A 87 -1.80 17.13 5.22
N GLY A 88 -1.29 17.87 4.24
CA GLY A 88 -1.57 19.31 4.12
C GLY A 88 -3.06 19.60 4.02
N ALA A 89 -3.79 18.81 3.21
CA ALA A 89 -5.24 18.93 3.06
C ALA A 89 -5.97 18.61 4.37
N PHE A 90 -5.53 17.57 5.08
CA PHE A 90 -6.04 17.18 6.39
C PHE A 90 -5.87 18.29 7.44
N ILE A 91 -4.71 18.95 7.51
CA ILE A 91 -4.50 20.07 8.45
C ILE A 91 -5.46 21.23 8.15
N LEU A 92 -5.60 21.62 6.88
CA LEU A 92 -6.56 22.66 6.49
C LEU A 92 -7.99 22.31 6.85
N LEU A 93 -8.37 21.08 6.56
CA LEU A 93 -9.68 20.54 6.90
C LEU A 93 -9.89 20.56 8.41
N ALA A 94 -8.93 20.06 9.18
CA ALA A 94 -9.00 20.00 10.63
C ALA A 94 -9.13 21.40 11.25
N ILE A 95 -8.37 22.40 10.79
CA ILE A 95 -8.49 23.79 11.25
C ILE A 95 -9.89 24.36 10.98
N ASN A 96 -10.47 24.04 9.82
CA ASN A 96 -11.78 24.55 9.44
C ASN A 96 -12.93 23.86 10.19
N ILE A 97 -12.79 22.56 10.46
CA ILE A 97 -13.78 21.72 11.14
C ILE A 97 -13.72 21.90 12.67
N PHE A 98 -12.51 21.85 13.24
CA PHE A 98 -12.24 21.75 14.66
C PHE A 98 -11.67 23.06 15.24
N LYS A 99 -12.29 24.20 14.89
CA LYS A 99 -11.80 25.52 15.28
C LYS A 99 -11.52 25.61 16.79
N PRO A 100 -10.31 26.01 17.21
CA PRO A 100 -9.99 26.14 18.62
C PRO A 100 -10.85 27.24 19.27
N LYS A 101 -11.47 26.92 20.40
CA LYS A 101 -12.10 27.92 21.27
C LYS A 101 -11.07 28.33 22.32
N LYS A 102 -10.60 29.58 22.23
CA LYS A 102 -9.52 30.09 23.10
C LYS A 102 -9.83 30.04 24.59
N GLU A 103 -11.10 30.02 24.98
CA GLU A 103 -11.53 30.22 26.36
C GLU A 103 -11.58 28.94 27.21
N SER A 104 -11.47 27.75 26.62
CA SER A 104 -11.81 26.51 27.31
C SER A 104 -10.61 25.60 27.64
N GLY A 105 -9.39 25.89 27.20
CA GLY A 105 -8.23 24.99 27.37
C GLY A 105 -8.31 23.69 26.55
N PHE A 106 -9.50 23.23 26.17
CA PHE A 106 -9.72 22.18 25.18
C PHE A 106 -9.59 22.69 23.75
N SER A 107 -8.75 22.03 22.95
CA SER A 107 -8.61 22.28 21.51
C SER A 107 -8.96 21.01 20.73
N PRO A 108 -10.18 20.94 20.13
CA PRO A 108 -10.55 19.81 19.28
C PRO A 108 -9.54 19.58 18.14
N LEU A 109 -8.91 20.64 17.64
CA LEU A 109 -7.85 20.55 16.65
C LEU A 109 -6.62 19.78 17.17
N LEU A 110 -6.16 20.09 18.38
CA LEU A 110 -5.01 19.37 18.98
C LEU A 110 -5.35 17.92 19.25
N ALA A 111 -6.57 17.64 19.72
CA ALA A 111 -7.04 16.27 19.94
C ALA A 111 -7.07 15.45 18.64
N VAL A 112 -7.50 16.04 17.53
CA VAL A 112 -7.53 15.37 16.21
C VAL A 112 -6.13 15.19 15.62
N ILE A 113 -5.25 16.19 15.74
CA ILE A 113 -3.85 16.07 15.28
C ILE A 113 -3.08 15.06 16.12
N GLY A 114 -3.45 14.88 17.40
CA GLY A 114 -2.88 13.86 18.28
C GLY A 114 -3.33 12.44 17.94
N ILE A 115 -4.32 12.22 17.08
CA ILE A 115 -4.69 10.85 16.68
C ILE A 115 -3.50 10.23 15.95
N SER A 116 -3.14 8.99 16.32
CA SER A 116 -2.03 8.23 15.69
C SER A 116 -2.07 8.22 14.17
N GLY A 117 -3.25 8.25 13.55
CA GLY A 117 -3.41 8.34 12.09
C GLY A 117 -2.76 9.56 11.44
N VAL A 118 -2.32 10.58 12.20
CA VAL A 118 -1.45 11.64 11.70
C VAL A 118 -0.13 11.10 11.13
N GLN A 119 0.32 9.94 11.63
CA GLN A 119 1.53 9.25 11.16
C GLN A 119 1.42 8.84 9.69
N PHE A 120 0.21 8.63 9.16
CA PHE A 120 0.01 8.33 7.74
C PHE A 120 0.63 9.38 6.85
N PHE A 121 0.53 10.66 7.24
CA PHE A 121 0.94 11.80 6.44
C PHE A 121 2.46 11.99 6.35
N PHE A 122 3.23 11.33 7.21
CA PHE A 122 4.70 11.36 7.19
C PHE A 122 5.26 10.35 6.17
N GLY A 123 4.75 10.37 4.95
CA GLY A 123 5.20 9.50 3.86
C GLY A 123 5.03 8.01 4.13
N TYR A 124 4.00 7.65 4.90
CA TYR A 124 3.60 6.27 5.09
C TYR A 124 2.94 5.76 3.80
N VAL A 125 3.46 4.68 3.24
CA VAL A 125 3.05 4.14 1.93
C VAL A 125 1.94 3.12 2.16
N GLU A 126 0.67 3.57 2.12
CA GLU A 126 -0.47 2.71 2.48
C GLU A 126 -1.80 3.21 1.90
N SER A 127 -2.82 2.34 1.93
CA SER A 127 -4.14 2.54 1.35
C SER A 127 -5.16 3.20 2.29
N TYR A 128 -4.87 3.27 3.59
CA TYR A 128 -5.84 3.69 4.61
C TYR A 128 -5.99 5.21 4.78
N ILE A 129 -5.20 6.03 4.07
CA ILE A 129 -5.18 7.49 4.29
C ILE A 129 -6.51 8.15 3.93
N ILE A 130 -7.03 7.86 2.73
CA ILE A 130 -8.31 8.41 2.25
C ILE A 130 -9.50 7.88 3.09
N PRO A 131 -9.67 6.57 3.33
CA PRO A 131 -10.76 6.08 4.17
C PRO A 131 -10.67 6.62 5.60
N TYR A 132 -9.47 6.79 6.16
CA TYR A 132 -9.26 7.43 7.46
C TYR A 132 -9.81 8.87 7.46
N ILE A 133 -9.33 9.74 6.57
CA ILE A 133 -9.82 11.14 6.48
C ILE A 133 -11.34 11.16 6.26
N GLY A 134 -11.82 10.36 5.31
CA GLY A 134 -13.23 10.28 4.97
C GLY A 134 -14.10 9.86 6.15
N LEU A 135 -13.66 8.88 6.95
CA LEU A 135 -14.35 8.45 8.15
C LEU A 135 -14.42 9.57 9.20
N LEU A 136 -13.32 10.31 9.43
CA LEU A 136 -13.33 11.42 10.38
C LEU A 136 -14.34 12.51 9.98
N ILE A 137 -14.35 12.87 8.68
CA ILE A 137 -15.29 13.85 8.13
C ILE A 137 -16.72 13.33 8.22
N PHE A 138 -16.97 12.07 7.87
CA PHE A 138 -18.29 11.45 7.92
C PHE A 138 -18.89 11.52 9.33
N ILE A 139 -18.13 11.11 10.34
CA ILE A 139 -18.59 11.14 11.74
C ILE A 139 -18.91 12.58 12.15
N TRP A 140 -18.04 13.54 11.81
CA TRP A 140 -18.28 14.95 12.12
C TRP A 140 -19.52 15.52 11.43
N LEU A 141 -19.69 15.27 10.12
CA LEU A 141 -20.86 15.72 9.36
C LEU A 141 -22.14 15.08 9.91
N SER A 142 -22.06 13.83 10.38
CA SER A 142 -23.18 13.13 10.99
C SER A 142 -23.62 13.81 12.30
N TYR A 143 -22.67 14.16 13.17
CA TYR A 143 -22.97 14.93 14.38
C TYR A 143 -23.49 16.33 14.10
N ARG A 144 -22.98 16.99 13.05
CA ARG A 144 -23.51 18.27 12.58
C ARG A 144 -24.95 18.13 12.10
N TYR A 145 -25.27 17.07 11.37
CA TYR A 145 -26.63 16.75 10.97
C TYR A 145 -27.54 16.54 12.17
N PHE A 146 -27.16 15.69 13.12
CA PHE A 146 -27.97 15.48 14.32
C PHE A 146 -28.15 16.75 15.16
N SER A 147 -27.21 17.69 15.12
CA SER A 147 -27.34 18.96 15.85
C SER A 147 -28.12 20.04 15.09
N THR A 148 -28.14 20.03 13.76
CA THR A 148 -28.58 21.20 12.96
C THR A 148 -29.51 20.87 11.79
N GLY A 149 -29.78 19.59 11.51
CA GLY A 149 -30.48 19.12 10.31
C GLY A 149 -29.70 19.28 9.00
N LYS A 150 -28.51 19.89 9.01
CA LYS A 150 -27.72 20.21 7.82
C LYS A 150 -26.64 19.16 7.55
N ALA A 151 -26.14 19.12 6.31
CA ALA A 151 -25.04 18.28 5.84
C ALA A 151 -25.35 16.79 5.61
N PHE A 152 -26.64 16.41 5.54
CA PHE A 152 -27.05 15.02 5.29
C PHE A 152 -26.43 14.40 4.01
N ALA A 153 -26.64 15.03 2.85
CA ALA A 153 -26.09 14.52 1.58
C ALA A 153 -24.56 14.53 1.57
N ALA A 154 -23.93 15.56 2.14
CA ALA A 154 -22.48 15.65 2.20
C ALA A 154 -21.88 14.49 3.02
N ALA A 155 -22.50 14.12 4.15
CA ALA A 155 -22.07 12.97 4.94
C ALA A 155 -22.17 11.66 4.13
N CYS A 156 -23.25 11.47 3.37
CA CYS A 156 -23.42 10.26 2.54
C CYS A 156 -22.39 10.17 1.42
N ILE A 157 -22.11 11.28 0.73
CA ILE A 157 -21.12 11.33 -0.35
C ILE A 157 -19.72 11.06 0.20
N VAL A 158 -19.36 11.68 1.34
CA VAL A 158 -18.07 11.45 1.99
C VAL A 158 -17.91 10.00 2.43
N TYR A 159 -18.96 9.40 3.00
CA TYR A 159 -18.94 7.99 3.38
C TYR A 159 -18.76 7.07 2.18
N MET A 160 -19.48 7.33 1.09
CA MET A 160 -19.32 6.59 -0.18
C MET A 160 -17.88 6.67 -0.69
N ILE A 161 -17.28 7.87 -0.74
CA ILE A 161 -15.89 8.05 -1.18
C ILE A 161 -14.94 7.27 -0.28
N ALA A 162 -15.11 7.36 1.05
CA ALA A 162 -14.29 6.62 1.99
C ALA A 162 -14.41 5.10 1.78
N PHE A 163 -15.62 4.60 1.52
CA PHE A 163 -15.91 3.18 1.33
C PHE A 163 -15.31 2.63 0.04
N ILE A 164 -15.45 3.35 -1.07
CA ILE A 164 -14.87 2.91 -2.35
C ILE A 164 -13.35 3.12 -2.39
N SER A 165 -12.81 4.00 -1.55
CA SER A 165 -11.36 4.10 -1.33
C SER A 165 -10.80 2.87 -0.64
N HIS A 166 -11.52 2.32 0.33
CA HIS A 166 -11.19 1.04 0.95
C HIS A 166 -12.40 0.41 1.65
N PHE A 167 -12.68 -0.84 1.34
CA PHE A 167 -13.80 -1.58 1.94
C PHE A 167 -13.61 -1.89 3.43
N SER A 168 -12.44 -1.63 4.02
CA SER A 168 -12.20 -1.88 5.45
C SER A 168 -13.16 -1.10 6.33
N ILE A 169 -13.64 0.08 5.91
CA ILE A 169 -14.60 0.86 6.71
C ILE A 169 -16.01 0.25 6.79
N ILE A 170 -16.25 -0.90 6.14
CA ILE A 170 -17.54 -1.62 6.17
C ILE A 170 -18.02 -1.92 7.60
N PHE A 171 -17.13 -2.01 8.58
CA PHE A 171 -17.51 -2.18 9.99
C PHE A 171 -18.41 -1.04 10.51
N THR A 172 -18.41 0.13 9.87
CA THR A 172 -19.28 1.27 10.20
C THR A 172 -20.62 1.27 9.45
N LEU A 173 -20.85 0.30 8.56
CA LEU A 173 -22.05 0.24 7.72
C LEU A 173 -23.36 0.28 8.53
N PRO A 174 -23.52 -0.44 9.66
CA PRO A 174 -24.73 -0.33 10.48
C PRO A 174 -25.02 1.10 10.95
N ALA A 175 -23.97 1.84 11.36
CA ALA A 175 -24.12 3.23 11.77
C ALA A 175 -24.50 4.14 10.59
N PHE A 176 -23.92 3.91 9.41
CA PHE A 176 -24.28 4.62 8.18
C PHE A 176 -25.74 4.40 7.78
N LEU A 177 -26.23 3.16 7.83
CA LEU A 177 -27.63 2.84 7.50
C LEU A 177 -28.61 3.52 8.47
N VAL A 178 -28.29 3.56 9.77
CA VAL A 178 -29.10 4.29 10.76
C VAL A 178 -29.05 5.81 10.53
N PHE A 179 -27.89 6.35 10.17
CA PHE A 179 -27.76 7.75 9.78
C PHE A 179 -28.65 8.08 8.57
N MET A 180 -28.63 7.23 7.54
CA MET A 180 -29.52 7.35 6.37
C MET A 180 -30.99 7.29 6.76
N PHE A 181 -31.38 6.34 7.62
CA PHE A 181 -32.75 6.19 8.09
C PHE A 181 -33.30 7.48 8.71
N PHE A 182 -32.52 8.13 9.58
CA PHE A 182 -32.92 9.41 10.18
C PHE A 182 -32.99 10.55 9.16
N GLY A 183 -32.06 10.61 8.20
CA GLY A 183 -32.06 11.65 7.17
C GLY A 183 -33.16 11.54 6.13
N LEU A 184 -33.47 10.32 5.66
CA LEU A 184 -34.51 10.09 4.67
C LEU A 184 -35.91 10.38 5.23
N ARG A 185 -36.12 10.14 6.54
CA ARG A 185 -37.39 10.42 7.23
C ARG A 185 -37.53 11.86 7.73
N ASN A 186 -36.45 12.64 7.74
CA ASN A 186 -36.52 14.03 8.15
C ASN A 186 -37.24 14.87 7.08
N PRO A 187 -38.36 15.55 7.42
CA PRO A 187 -39.08 16.40 6.47
C PRO A 187 -38.30 17.65 6.06
N GLU A 188 -37.34 18.13 6.85
CA GLU A 188 -36.53 19.31 6.55
C GLU A 188 -35.41 19.04 5.53
N VAL A 189 -35.08 17.77 5.29
CA VAL A 189 -34.06 17.38 4.31
C VAL A 189 -34.65 17.47 2.90
N LYS A 190 -33.99 18.23 2.02
CA LYS A 190 -34.46 18.46 0.64
C LYS A 190 -34.48 17.16 -0.17
N ALA A 191 -35.43 17.04 -1.11
CA ALA A 191 -35.54 15.88 -1.99
C ALA A 191 -34.23 15.55 -2.72
N SER A 192 -33.53 16.55 -3.27
CA SER A 192 -32.23 16.37 -3.93
C SER A 192 -31.15 15.79 -3.01
N GLN A 193 -31.19 16.11 -1.72
CA GLN A 193 -30.26 15.54 -0.74
C GLN A 193 -30.59 14.08 -0.43
N LYS A 194 -31.87 13.72 -0.41
CA LYS A 194 -32.32 12.33 -0.27
C LYS A 194 -31.92 11.51 -1.48
N THR A 195 -32.12 12.03 -2.69
CA THR A 195 -31.67 11.42 -3.94
C THR A 195 -30.16 11.19 -3.92
N ALA A 196 -29.38 12.20 -3.56
CA ALA A 196 -27.91 12.06 -3.46
C ALA A 196 -27.51 10.95 -2.48
N ALA A 197 -28.16 10.85 -1.31
CA ALA A 197 -27.89 9.79 -0.34
C ALA A 197 -28.20 8.38 -0.89
N ILE A 198 -29.32 8.22 -1.60
CA ILE A 198 -29.70 6.95 -2.22
C ILE A 198 -28.72 6.58 -3.33
N VAL A 199 -28.35 7.53 -4.19
CA VAL A 199 -27.35 7.32 -5.25
C VAL A 199 -26.01 6.90 -4.66
N SER A 200 -25.57 7.53 -3.56
CA SER A 200 -24.35 7.12 -2.86
C SER A 200 -24.38 5.65 -2.41
N LEU A 201 -25.50 5.19 -1.83
CA LEU A 201 -25.65 3.79 -1.43
C LEU A 201 -25.64 2.83 -2.64
N ILE A 202 -26.29 3.21 -3.75
CA ILE A 202 -26.30 2.41 -4.99
C ILE A 202 -24.89 2.28 -5.56
N ILE A 203 -24.13 3.38 -5.62
CA ILE A 203 -22.75 3.37 -6.11
C ILE A 203 -21.88 2.47 -5.24
N MET A 204 -21.98 2.56 -3.90
CA MET A 204 -21.25 1.69 -2.99
C MET A 204 -21.54 0.21 -3.26
N ALA A 205 -22.82 -0.16 -3.37
CA ALA A 205 -23.23 -1.53 -3.64
C ALA A 205 -22.74 -2.02 -5.01
N ALA A 206 -22.86 -1.19 -6.06
CA ALA A 206 -22.40 -1.52 -7.41
C ALA A 206 -20.88 -1.74 -7.46
N VAL A 207 -20.09 -0.85 -6.83
CA VAL A 207 -18.64 -0.98 -6.76
C VAL A 207 -18.24 -2.22 -5.97
N PHE A 208 -18.88 -2.48 -4.82
CA PHE A 208 -18.61 -3.68 -4.01
C PHE A 208 -18.90 -4.96 -4.80
N VAL A 209 -20.05 -5.04 -5.48
CA VAL A 209 -20.42 -6.19 -6.29
C VAL A 209 -19.45 -6.39 -7.45
N TYR A 210 -19.08 -5.33 -8.16
CA TYR A 210 -18.09 -5.42 -9.24
C TYR A 210 -16.76 -5.97 -8.75
N PHE A 211 -16.21 -5.42 -7.66
CA PHE A 211 -14.91 -5.89 -7.18
C PHE A 211 -14.95 -7.31 -6.64
N HIS A 212 -16.00 -7.67 -5.88
CA HIS A 212 -16.09 -8.99 -5.25
C HIS A 212 -16.47 -10.12 -6.21
N TYR A 213 -17.36 -9.86 -7.19
CA TYR A 213 -17.90 -10.91 -8.06
C TYR A 213 -17.40 -10.87 -9.50
N ILE A 214 -16.81 -9.75 -9.95
CA ILE A 214 -16.30 -9.63 -11.33
C ILE A 214 -14.78 -9.52 -11.32
N TYR A 215 -14.22 -8.58 -10.55
CA TYR A 215 -12.78 -8.31 -10.56
C TYR A 215 -11.99 -9.42 -9.88
N VAL A 216 -12.26 -9.74 -8.61
CA VAL A 216 -11.48 -10.74 -7.86
C VAL A 216 -11.43 -12.11 -8.54
N PRO A 217 -12.56 -12.70 -8.99
CA PRO A 217 -12.52 -14.00 -9.66
C PRO A 217 -11.68 -14.01 -10.95
N ALA A 218 -11.54 -12.86 -11.64
CA ALA A 218 -10.72 -12.75 -12.85
C ALA A 218 -9.21 -12.83 -12.58
N PHE A 219 -8.76 -12.64 -11.34
CA PHE A 219 -7.35 -12.70 -10.93
C PHE A 219 -7.00 -13.96 -10.11
N GLY A 220 -7.89 -14.96 -10.07
CA GLY A 220 -7.71 -16.22 -9.34
C GLY A 220 -8.26 -16.18 -7.91
N HIS A 221 -8.56 -17.36 -7.37
CA HIS A 221 -9.10 -17.50 -6.02
C HIS A 221 -8.05 -17.16 -4.97
N ILE A 222 -8.22 -16.02 -4.29
CA ILE A 222 -7.58 -15.80 -3.00
C ILE A 222 -8.54 -16.34 -1.96
N GLU A 223 -8.15 -17.38 -1.22
CA GLU A 223 -8.83 -17.73 0.02
C GLU A 223 -8.59 -16.61 1.02
N VAL A 224 -9.65 -15.90 1.36
CA VAL A 224 -9.58 -14.75 2.23
C VAL A 224 -10.25 -15.10 3.57
N GLY A 225 -9.52 -15.83 4.40
CA GLY A 225 -9.80 -15.91 5.83
C GLY A 225 -9.24 -14.66 6.50
N PHE A 226 -10.03 -13.58 6.61
CA PHE A 226 -9.67 -12.42 7.44
C PHE A 226 -10.22 -12.54 8.87
N LEU A 227 -10.98 -13.59 9.16
CA LEU A 227 -11.62 -13.75 10.47
C LEU A 227 -10.81 -14.70 11.33
N LEU A 228 -10.55 -14.28 12.56
CA LEU A 228 -9.94 -15.15 13.57
C LEU A 228 -10.89 -16.30 13.94
N PRO A 229 -10.36 -17.51 14.16
CA PRO A 229 -11.18 -18.61 14.64
C PRO A 229 -11.68 -18.35 16.08
N PHE A 230 -12.82 -18.92 16.41
CA PHE A 230 -13.35 -18.90 17.79
C PHE A 230 -12.71 -19.96 18.69
N THR A 231 -12.20 -21.03 18.09
CA THR A 231 -11.56 -22.13 18.80
C THR A 231 -10.04 -21.96 18.79
N PRO A 232 -9.33 -22.48 19.81
CA PRO A 232 -7.88 -22.41 19.86
C PRO A 232 -7.26 -23.16 18.68
N ASP A 233 -6.66 -22.41 17.76
CA ASP A 233 -5.80 -22.89 16.68
C ASP A 233 -4.73 -21.82 16.41
N GLY A 234 -3.70 -21.79 17.28
CA GLY A 234 -2.71 -20.71 17.30
C GLY A 234 -3.27 -19.42 17.92
N TYR A 235 -3.36 -18.35 17.15
CA TYR A 235 -3.81 -17.01 17.58
C TYR A 235 -5.27 -16.78 17.18
N TRP A 236 -6.18 -16.61 18.16
CA TRP A 236 -7.64 -16.68 18.00
C TRP A 236 -8.38 -15.59 18.82
N VAL A 237 -9.70 -15.45 18.65
CA VAL A 237 -10.49 -14.28 19.12
C VAL A 237 -10.40 -13.99 20.64
N PHE A 238 -10.25 -15.00 21.50
CA PHE A 238 -10.11 -14.78 22.95
C PHE A 238 -8.74 -15.20 23.50
N ASP A 239 -7.74 -15.30 22.63
CA ASP A 239 -6.37 -15.52 23.04
C ASP A 239 -5.85 -14.35 23.90
N PRO A 240 -5.19 -14.58 25.04
CA PRO A 240 -4.63 -13.49 25.85
C PRO A 240 -3.66 -12.58 25.09
N ALA A 241 -2.87 -13.11 24.15
CA ALA A 241 -1.98 -12.31 23.32
C ALA A 241 -2.79 -11.41 22.37
N HIS A 242 -3.88 -11.92 21.81
CA HIS A 242 -4.77 -11.13 20.97
C HIS A 242 -5.45 -9.99 21.72
N LEU A 243 -5.95 -10.26 22.93
CA LEU A 243 -6.53 -9.21 23.78
C LEU A 243 -5.50 -8.15 24.18
N LEU A 244 -4.25 -8.55 24.44
CA LEU A 244 -3.16 -7.64 24.73
C LEU A 244 -2.82 -6.77 23.51
N ASP A 245 -2.84 -7.33 22.31
CA ASP A 245 -2.62 -6.61 21.07
C ASP A 245 -3.72 -5.58 20.77
N ILE A 246 -4.98 -5.93 21.01
CA ILE A 246 -6.09 -4.97 20.93
C ILE A 246 -5.87 -3.82 21.92
N LEU A 247 -5.50 -4.13 23.16
CA LEU A 247 -5.24 -3.11 24.18
C LEU A 247 -4.07 -2.21 23.77
N ASN A 248 -2.96 -2.78 23.28
CA ASN A 248 -1.81 -2.04 22.78
C ASN A 248 -2.20 -1.15 21.60
N ASN A 249 -2.98 -1.66 20.66
CA ASN A 249 -3.46 -0.86 19.55
C ASN A 249 -4.35 0.30 20.03
N LEU A 250 -5.29 0.08 20.95
CA LEU A 250 -6.12 1.16 21.50
C LEU A 250 -5.29 2.19 22.28
N LEU A 251 -4.25 1.76 23.02
CA LEU A 251 -3.31 2.65 23.70
C LEU A 251 -2.49 3.48 22.73
N LEU A 252 -2.06 2.90 21.60
CA LEU A 252 -1.32 3.60 20.55
C LEU A 252 -2.22 4.58 19.79
N SER A 253 -3.43 4.16 19.43
CA SER A 253 -4.23 4.82 18.41
C SER A 253 -5.43 5.61 18.92
N SER A 254 -5.91 5.28 20.12
CA SER A 254 -7.10 5.86 20.76
C SER A 254 -6.80 6.51 22.12
N THR A 255 -5.53 6.83 22.41
CA THR A 255 -5.09 7.27 23.74
C THR A 255 -5.94 8.40 24.32
N PHE A 256 -6.26 9.43 23.52
CA PHE A 256 -7.13 10.54 23.95
C PHE A 256 -8.52 10.06 24.39
N GLY A 257 -9.13 9.18 23.60
CA GLY A 257 -10.45 8.61 23.90
C GLY A 257 -10.42 7.77 25.17
N LEU A 258 -9.41 6.90 25.32
CA LEU A 258 -9.23 6.04 26.49
C LEU A 258 -9.03 6.84 27.78
N LEU A 259 -8.13 7.84 27.77
CA LEU A 259 -7.83 8.65 28.94
C LEU A 259 -9.03 9.46 29.44
N LEU A 260 -9.99 9.75 28.55
CA LEU A 260 -11.21 10.47 28.91
C LEU A 260 -12.40 9.57 29.26
N LEU A 261 -12.29 8.25 29.09
CA LEU A 261 -13.37 7.33 29.47
C LEU A 261 -13.83 7.52 30.92
N PRO A 262 -12.94 7.66 31.94
CA PRO A 262 -13.38 7.89 33.32
C PRO A 262 -14.20 9.17 33.49
N VAL A 263 -13.80 10.26 32.82
CA VAL A 263 -14.52 11.54 32.84
C VAL A 263 -15.88 11.40 32.14
N ILE A 264 -15.91 10.75 30.98
CA ILE A 264 -17.13 10.50 30.20
C ILE A 264 -18.16 9.71 31.02
N ILE A 265 -17.72 8.65 31.70
CA ILE A 265 -18.57 7.76 32.49
C ILE A 265 -19.04 8.46 33.77
N LYS A 266 -18.12 9.01 34.57
CA LYS A 266 -18.42 9.66 35.86
C LYS A 266 -19.47 10.77 35.71
N HIS A 267 -19.33 11.58 34.67
CA HIS A 267 -20.19 12.74 34.41
C HIS A 267 -21.33 12.48 33.43
N LYS A 268 -21.51 11.22 33.01
CA LYS A 268 -22.60 10.80 32.12
C LYS A 268 -22.73 11.69 30.88
N LEU A 269 -21.61 12.05 30.24
CA LEU A 269 -21.57 13.05 29.16
C LEU A 269 -22.46 12.68 27.96
N TRP A 270 -22.75 11.40 27.79
CA TRP A 270 -23.75 10.89 26.86
C TRP A 270 -25.12 11.58 26.99
N ASN A 271 -25.50 12.04 28.18
CA ASN A 271 -26.77 12.75 28.39
C ASN A 271 -26.86 14.10 27.65
N ASN A 272 -25.73 14.67 27.25
CA ASN A 272 -25.66 15.96 26.54
C ASN A 272 -25.90 15.85 25.03
N ILE A 273 -26.15 14.65 24.51
CA ILE A 273 -26.41 14.42 23.08
C ILE A 273 -27.79 13.80 22.86
N ASN A 274 -28.38 14.06 21.69
CA ASN A 274 -29.72 13.57 21.36
C ASN A 274 -29.74 12.06 21.06
N ILE A 275 -30.92 11.46 21.12
CA ILE A 275 -31.11 10.02 20.95
C ILE A 275 -30.57 9.51 19.60
N PRO A 276 -30.83 10.15 18.45
CA PRO A 276 -30.25 9.72 17.17
C PRO A 276 -28.71 9.68 17.19
N ALA A 277 -28.07 10.70 17.75
CA ALA A 277 -26.61 10.73 17.87
C ALA A 277 -26.09 9.64 18.82
N LYS A 278 -26.82 9.32 19.91
CA LYS A 278 -26.47 8.20 20.82
C LYS A 278 -26.46 6.87 20.08
N ILE A 279 -27.56 6.54 19.39
CA ILE A 279 -27.70 5.27 18.65
C ILE A 279 -26.60 5.16 17.60
N PHE A 280 -26.39 6.22 16.82
CA PHE A 280 -25.32 6.28 15.82
C PHE A 280 -23.93 5.99 16.43
N SER A 281 -23.62 6.64 17.56
CA SER A 281 -22.32 6.48 18.24
C SER A 281 -22.14 5.07 18.80
N ILE A 282 -23.19 4.47 19.36
CA ILE A 282 -23.15 3.09 19.87
C ILE A 282 -22.85 2.12 18.73
N LEU A 283 -23.52 2.27 17.58
CA LEU A 283 -23.27 1.41 16.42
C LEU A 283 -21.86 1.57 15.86
N LEU A 284 -21.32 2.80 15.85
CA LEU A 284 -19.91 3.02 15.49
C LEU A 284 -18.96 2.30 16.45
N ILE A 285 -19.20 2.39 17.77
CA ILE A 285 -18.40 1.70 18.79
C ILE A 285 -18.49 0.19 18.62
N CYS A 286 -19.68 -0.38 18.50
CA CYS A 286 -19.88 -1.81 18.32
C CYS A 286 -19.22 -2.32 17.03
N GLY A 287 -19.36 -1.60 15.92
CA GLY A 287 -18.69 -1.93 14.66
C GLY A 287 -17.17 -1.89 14.79
N SER A 288 -16.63 -0.85 15.43
CA SER A 288 -15.18 -0.69 15.62
C SER A 288 -14.60 -1.77 16.54
N LEU A 289 -15.30 -2.12 17.62
CA LEU A 289 -14.91 -3.23 18.49
C LEU A 289 -14.99 -4.56 17.74
N GLY A 290 -16.06 -4.81 16.99
CA GLY A 290 -16.16 -6.01 16.16
C GLY A 290 -15.00 -6.14 15.18
N PHE A 291 -14.62 -5.04 14.52
CA PHE A 291 -13.46 -5.04 13.62
C PHE A 291 -12.16 -5.37 14.36
N LEU A 292 -11.92 -4.80 15.54
CA LEU A 292 -10.72 -5.06 16.34
C LEU A 292 -10.62 -6.50 16.86
N PHE A 293 -11.74 -7.11 17.22
CA PHE A 293 -11.80 -8.46 17.83
C PHE A 293 -11.80 -9.60 16.82
N PHE A 294 -12.38 -9.39 15.64
CA PHE A 294 -12.62 -10.49 14.71
C PHE A 294 -11.67 -10.49 13.52
N ILE A 295 -11.02 -9.37 13.19
CA ILE A 295 -10.11 -9.30 12.05
C ILE A 295 -8.74 -9.85 12.42
N ASP A 296 -8.23 -10.79 11.61
CA ASP A 296 -6.88 -11.32 11.71
C ASP A 296 -5.88 -10.40 10.98
N PRO A 297 -4.95 -9.74 11.69
CA PRO A 297 -3.85 -9.05 11.04
C PRO A 297 -2.83 -10.06 10.54
N LYS A 298 -2.77 -10.19 9.21
CA LYS A 298 -1.86 -11.10 8.51
C LYS A 298 -0.42 -10.95 8.96
N LEU A 299 -0.02 -9.74 9.34
CA LEU A 299 1.35 -9.38 9.65
C LEU A 299 1.60 -9.15 11.14
N GLY A 300 0.55 -9.34 11.97
CA GLY A 300 0.53 -9.03 13.40
C GLY A 300 0.19 -7.56 13.70
N PHE A 301 -0.41 -7.31 14.85
CA PHE A 301 -0.93 -5.99 15.23
C PHE A 301 0.12 -4.88 15.28
N ALA A 302 1.36 -5.18 15.69
CA ALA A 302 2.43 -4.19 15.75
C ALA A 302 2.80 -3.63 14.37
N ARG A 303 2.52 -4.39 13.31
CA ARG A 303 2.87 -4.07 11.94
C ARG A 303 1.66 -3.59 11.13
N ASP A 304 0.51 -4.24 11.31
CA ASP A 304 -0.79 -3.84 10.73
C ASP A 304 -1.55 -2.83 11.59
N TRP A 305 -0.83 -2.04 12.41
CA TRP A 305 -1.45 -1.03 13.27
C TRP A 305 -2.29 -0.04 12.44
N ASP A 306 -1.84 0.24 11.22
CA ASP A 306 -2.46 1.08 10.21
C ASP A 306 -3.86 0.60 9.78
N LEU A 307 -4.06 -0.71 9.61
CA LEU A 307 -5.36 -1.31 9.31
C LEU A 307 -6.41 -0.98 10.39
N PHE A 308 -5.99 -0.91 11.65
CA PHE A 308 -6.88 -0.72 12.79
C PHE A 308 -7.09 0.74 13.19
N VAL A 309 -6.22 1.65 12.74
CA VAL A 309 -6.33 3.09 13.04
C VAL A 309 -7.71 3.68 12.70
N PRO A 310 -8.35 3.38 11.55
CA PRO A 310 -9.70 3.87 11.27
C PRO A 310 -10.73 3.46 12.32
N ALA A 311 -10.73 2.19 12.75
CA ALA A 311 -11.64 1.68 13.77
C ALA A 311 -11.37 2.36 15.13
N SER A 312 -10.12 2.52 15.47
CA SER A 312 -9.68 3.16 16.71
C SER A 312 -9.99 4.67 16.76
N ALA A 313 -9.86 5.38 15.64
CA ALA A 313 -10.13 6.82 15.56
C ALA A 313 -11.59 7.19 15.89
N VAL A 314 -12.52 6.24 15.75
CA VAL A 314 -13.93 6.39 16.16
C VAL A 314 -14.02 6.78 17.64
N PHE A 315 -13.29 6.09 18.52
CA PHE A 315 -13.33 6.37 19.97
C PHE A 315 -12.87 7.79 20.27
N VAL A 316 -11.86 8.28 19.54
CA VAL A 316 -11.32 9.63 19.73
C VAL A 316 -12.33 10.69 19.30
N ILE A 317 -12.96 10.56 18.12
CA ILE A 317 -13.92 11.57 17.66
C ILE A 317 -15.15 11.64 18.56
N ILE A 318 -15.66 10.48 19.00
CA ILE A 318 -16.80 10.43 19.92
C ILE A 318 -16.44 11.16 21.22
N ALA A 319 -15.27 10.87 21.79
CA ALA A 319 -14.79 11.55 23.00
C ALA A 319 -14.66 13.07 22.79
N ILE A 320 -14.06 13.51 21.68
CA ILE A 320 -13.95 14.93 21.32
C ILE A 320 -15.33 15.57 21.25
N TYR A 321 -16.31 14.92 20.62
CA TYR A 321 -17.66 15.45 20.48
C TYR A 321 -18.39 15.56 21.82
N LEU A 322 -18.30 14.54 22.66
CA LEU A 322 -18.94 14.53 23.99
C LEU A 322 -18.35 15.63 24.89
N VAL A 323 -17.02 15.76 24.94
CA VAL A 323 -16.34 16.81 25.70
C VAL A 323 -16.67 18.19 25.14
N TYR A 324 -16.69 18.34 23.81
CA TYR A 324 -17.05 19.61 23.16
C TYR A 324 -18.48 20.09 23.52
N LYS A 325 -19.41 19.17 23.76
CA LYS A 325 -20.78 19.49 24.19
C LYS A 325 -20.90 19.81 25.68
N ALA A 326 -19.93 19.41 26.50
CA ALA A 326 -19.93 19.57 27.96
C ALA A 326 -19.02 20.73 28.40
N LYS A 327 -19.43 21.99 28.17
CA LYS A 327 -18.60 23.19 28.43
C LYS A 327 -18.11 23.31 29.87
N GLU A 328 -18.95 22.95 30.85
CA GLU A 328 -18.62 23.05 32.29
C GLU A 328 -17.48 22.08 32.64
N ILE A 329 -17.59 20.83 32.18
CA ILE A 329 -16.60 19.77 32.37
C ILE A 329 -15.23 20.14 31.79
N VAL A 330 -15.21 20.84 30.67
CA VAL A 330 -13.97 21.30 30.06
C VAL A 330 -13.20 22.27 30.98
N THR A 331 -13.91 23.05 31.78
CA THR A 331 -13.33 24.01 32.72
C THR A 331 -12.82 23.29 33.97
N ASP A 332 -13.64 22.39 34.53
CA ASP A 332 -13.34 21.66 35.77
C ASP A 332 -12.19 20.65 35.61
N TYR A 333 -12.04 20.06 34.41
CA TYR A 333 -11.04 19.03 34.09
C TYR A 333 -10.00 19.50 33.08
N ARG A 334 -9.69 20.80 33.11
CA ARG A 334 -8.81 21.43 32.11
C ARG A 334 -7.45 20.74 32.04
N SER A 335 -6.87 20.37 33.17
CA SER A 335 -5.54 19.75 33.24
C SER A 335 -5.54 18.35 32.65
N GLU A 336 -6.52 17.52 33.04
CA GLU A 336 -6.70 16.14 32.57
C GLU A 336 -6.96 16.10 31.07
N ILE A 337 -7.83 16.98 30.57
CA ILE A 337 -8.11 17.10 29.13
C ILE A 337 -6.86 17.57 28.38
N SER A 338 -6.08 18.49 28.96
CA SER A 338 -4.82 18.95 28.35
C SER A 338 -3.79 17.83 28.27
N ILE A 339 -3.61 17.04 29.34
CA ILE A 339 -2.73 15.87 29.36
C ILE A 339 -3.20 14.84 28.33
N ALA A 340 -4.51 14.55 28.28
CA ALA A 340 -5.08 13.61 27.32
C ALA A 340 -4.85 14.04 25.86
N MET A 341 -4.78 15.35 25.57
CA MET A 341 -4.43 15.86 24.22
C MET A 341 -2.92 15.83 23.94
N LEU A 342 -2.07 16.08 24.94
CA LEU A 342 -0.62 16.18 24.74
C LEU A 342 0.06 14.81 24.62
N LEU A 343 -0.37 13.82 25.39
CA LEU A 343 0.25 12.48 25.39
C LEU A 343 0.24 11.79 24.00
N PRO A 344 -0.88 11.77 23.24
CA PRO A 344 -0.90 11.21 21.89
C PRO A 344 0.05 11.93 20.92
N ILE A 345 0.24 13.24 21.09
CA ILE A 345 1.18 14.04 20.28
C ILE A 345 2.61 13.62 20.58
N ILE A 346 2.96 13.41 21.85
CA ILE A 346 4.28 12.92 22.27
C ILE A 346 4.54 11.53 21.68
N PHE A 347 3.57 10.62 21.75
CA PHE A 347 3.71 9.28 21.16
C PHE A 347 3.88 9.33 19.64
N SER A 348 3.09 10.15 18.95
CA SER A 348 3.21 10.33 17.50
C SER A 348 4.55 10.97 17.11
N ALA A 349 5.03 11.94 17.88
CA ALA A 349 6.34 12.56 17.65
C ALA A 349 7.48 11.53 17.81
N SER A 350 7.42 10.68 18.85
CA SER A 350 8.39 9.59 19.04
C SER A 350 8.35 8.59 17.90
N PHE A 351 7.16 8.22 17.42
CA PHE A 351 7.01 7.32 16.27
C PHE A 351 7.63 7.92 15.00
N VAL A 352 7.34 9.19 14.71
CA VAL A 352 7.90 9.91 13.55
C VAL A 352 9.42 9.98 13.66
N ALA A 353 9.95 10.32 14.84
CA ALA A 353 11.40 10.41 15.06
C ALA A 353 12.12 9.07 14.82
N VAL A 354 11.52 7.96 15.26
CA VAL A 354 12.11 6.62 15.05
C VAL A 354 12.11 6.22 13.58
N ASN A 355 11.02 6.48 12.85
CA ASN A 355 10.88 6.03 11.46
C ASN A 355 11.55 6.97 10.45
N GLN A 356 11.78 8.23 10.81
CA GLN A 356 12.55 9.18 9.99
C GLN A 356 14.05 8.82 9.93
N ASN A 357 14.58 8.15 10.95
CA ASN A 357 15.97 7.69 10.97
C ASN A 357 16.09 6.25 10.46
N LEU A 358 16.97 6.05 9.47
CA LEU A 358 17.14 4.76 8.79
C LEU A 358 17.50 3.61 9.75
N GLU A 359 18.53 3.81 10.58
CA GLU A 359 19.04 2.76 11.47
C GLU A 359 18.08 2.49 12.63
N SER A 360 17.44 3.53 13.16
CA SER A 360 16.40 3.36 14.18
C SER A 360 15.15 2.67 13.61
N SER A 361 14.79 2.93 12.35
CA SER A 361 13.70 2.25 11.66
C SER A 361 14.00 0.75 11.50
N TYR A 362 15.23 0.39 11.09
CA TYR A 362 15.66 -1.01 11.03
C TYR A 362 15.61 -1.70 12.40
N ARG A 363 16.22 -1.10 13.42
CA ARG A 363 16.23 -1.66 14.78
C ARG A 363 14.82 -1.82 15.34
N ARG A 364 13.93 -0.85 15.12
CA ARG A 364 12.52 -0.95 15.52
C ARG A 364 11.86 -2.13 14.81
N PHE A 365 12.05 -2.26 13.50
CA PHE A 365 11.43 -3.33 12.74
C PHE A 365 11.93 -4.71 13.21
N GLU A 366 13.24 -4.88 13.34
CA GLU A 366 13.85 -6.11 13.88
C GLU A 366 13.36 -6.44 15.29
N TYR A 367 13.16 -5.44 16.15
CA TYR A 367 12.59 -5.62 17.48
C TYR A 367 11.13 -6.09 17.42
N ILE A 368 10.32 -5.53 16.51
CA ILE A 368 8.93 -5.96 16.30
C ILE A 368 8.85 -7.45 15.92
N LEU A 369 9.79 -7.93 15.10
CA LEU A 369 9.83 -9.33 14.66
C LEU A 369 10.08 -10.33 15.80
N GLN A 370 10.56 -9.88 16.96
CA GLN A 370 10.80 -10.74 18.12
C GLN A 370 9.52 -11.08 18.90
N PHE A 371 8.45 -10.31 18.76
CA PHE A 371 7.22 -10.51 19.55
C PHE A 371 6.31 -11.62 19.01
N HIS A 372 6.36 -11.91 17.70
CA HIS A 372 5.47 -12.88 17.06
C HIS A 372 6.29 -13.85 16.18
N SER A 373 7.05 -14.75 16.81
CA SER A 373 7.97 -15.66 16.10
C SER A 373 7.29 -16.40 14.94
N GLU A 374 6.08 -16.92 15.11
CA GLU A 374 5.34 -17.66 14.08
C GLU A 374 4.89 -16.79 12.89
N ARG A 375 4.57 -15.50 13.12
CA ARG A 375 4.15 -14.55 12.08
C ARG A 375 5.31 -13.69 11.55
N SER A 376 6.50 -13.83 12.13
CA SER A 376 7.66 -13.00 11.81
C SER A 376 8.35 -13.37 10.49
N ALA A 377 8.10 -14.56 9.94
CA ALA A 377 8.75 -15.02 8.70
C ALA A 377 8.52 -14.08 7.51
N PHE A 378 7.28 -13.59 7.33
CA PHE A 378 6.98 -12.59 6.29
C PHE A 378 7.62 -11.23 6.60
N GLY A 379 7.82 -10.89 7.88
CA GLY A 379 8.57 -9.71 8.28
C GLY A 379 10.06 -9.82 7.95
N TYR A 380 10.68 -10.97 8.22
CA TYR A 380 12.05 -11.25 7.79
C TYR A 380 12.17 -11.25 6.26
N GLU A 381 11.20 -11.80 5.53
CA GLU A 381 11.14 -11.65 4.07
C GLU A 381 11.10 -10.18 3.65
N SER A 382 10.25 -9.37 4.28
CA SER A 382 10.14 -7.93 3.98
C SER A 382 11.47 -7.20 4.24
N LEU A 383 12.16 -7.53 5.33
CA LEU A 383 13.47 -6.96 5.66
C LEU A 383 14.54 -7.40 4.67
N GLY A 384 14.54 -8.68 4.27
CA GLY A 384 15.43 -9.20 3.24
C GLY A 384 15.19 -8.57 1.87
N GLY A 385 13.92 -8.37 1.50
CA GLY A 385 13.50 -7.66 0.30
C GLY A 385 13.96 -6.22 0.29
N HIS A 386 13.77 -5.51 1.40
CA HIS A 386 14.23 -4.14 1.59
C HIS A 386 15.75 -4.02 1.46
N TYR A 387 16.52 -4.84 2.17
CA TYR A 387 17.98 -4.85 2.09
C TYR A 387 18.47 -5.17 0.67
N LYS A 388 17.84 -6.12 -0.03
CA LYS A 388 18.17 -6.45 -1.43
C LYS A 388 17.87 -5.27 -2.38
N ARG A 389 16.70 -4.63 -2.23
CA ARG A 389 16.22 -3.58 -3.13
C ARG A 389 16.99 -2.27 -2.98
N PHE A 390 17.35 -1.91 -1.75
CA PHE A 390 18.00 -0.64 -1.42
C PHE A 390 19.46 -0.83 -0.94
N TYR A 391 20.12 -1.91 -1.36
CA TYR A 391 21.49 -2.22 -0.95
C TYR A 391 22.47 -1.11 -1.36
N ARG A 392 23.45 -0.84 -0.49
CA ARG A 392 24.51 0.16 -0.72
C ARG A 392 25.88 -0.48 -0.76
N ASN A 393 26.01 -1.68 -0.21
CA ASN A 393 27.28 -2.38 -0.07
C ASN A 393 27.03 -3.91 0.06
N LYS A 394 28.13 -4.67 0.17
CA LYS A 394 28.08 -6.13 0.34
C LYS A 394 27.40 -6.56 1.64
N GLU A 395 27.42 -5.73 2.68
CA GLU A 395 26.86 -6.05 3.99
C GLU A 395 25.33 -6.04 3.97
N ASP A 396 24.70 -5.10 3.26
CA ASP A 396 23.25 -5.09 3.08
C ASP A 396 22.76 -6.37 2.39
N LEU A 397 23.47 -6.83 1.35
CA LEU A 397 23.15 -8.10 0.67
C LEU A 397 23.38 -9.32 1.58
N ARG A 398 24.36 -9.29 2.50
CA ARG A 398 24.52 -10.35 3.52
C ARG A 398 23.35 -10.36 4.48
N ARG A 399 22.92 -9.19 4.97
CA ARG A 399 21.73 -9.05 5.81
C ARG A 399 20.48 -9.53 5.09
N ALA A 400 20.36 -9.31 3.78
CA ALA A 400 19.25 -9.83 2.99
C ALA A 400 19.20 -11.37 3.04
N ILE A 401 20.34 -12.04 2.81
CA ILE A 401 20.45 -13.50 2.88
C ILE A 401 20.11 -14.01 4.28
N GLU A 402 20.64 -13.38 5.32
CA GLU A 402 20.39 -13.80 6.71
C GLU A 402 18.89 -13.74 7.05
N ASN A 403 18.22 -12.66 6.64
CA ASN A 403 16.79 -12.51 6.87
C ASN A 403 15.96 -13.56 6.11
N TYR A 404 16.28 -13.86 4.84
CA TYR A 404 15.61 -14.95 4.14
C TYR A 404 15.87 -16.32 4.75
N LYS A 405 17.06 -16.56 5.32
CA LYS A 405 17.36 -17.79 6.07
C LYS A 405 16.49 -17.91 7.32
N ARG A 406 16.36 -16.85 8.10
CA ARG A 406 15.47 -16.81 9.28
C ARG A 406 14.00 -17.07 8.88
N ALA A 407 13.53 -16.45 7.79
CA ALA A 407 12.19 -16.71 7.26
C ALA A 407 11.99 -18.18 6.86
N PHE A 408 13.00 -18.77 6.20
CA PHE A 408 13.01 -20.19 5.85
C PHE A 408 13.04 -21.11 7.07
N GLU A 409 13.78 -20.76 8.12
CA GLU A 409 13.82 -21.55 9.35
C GLU A 409 12.46 -21.65 10.03
N LEU A 410 11.66 -20.58 9.97
CA LEU A 410 10.34 -20.50 10.59
C LEU A 410 9.24 -21.25 9.82
N LEU A 411 9.16 -21.06 8.50
CA LEU A 411 8.04 -21.61 7.70
C LEU A 411 8.43 -22.71 6.71
N LYS A 412 9.73 -22.96 6.50
CA LYS A 412 10.24 -23.94 5.52
C LYS A 412 9.69 -23.76 4.10
N ASN A 413 9.23 -22.57 3.76
CA ASN A 413 8.69 -22.27 2.44
C ASN A 413 9.83 -22.09 1.41
N PRO A 414 9.87 -22.88 0.31
CA PRO A 414 10.99 -22.86 -0.65
C PRO A 414 11.17 -21.54 -1.40
N ARG A 415 10.14 -20.68 -1.44
CA ARG A 415 10.26 -19.29 -1.94
C ARG A 415 11.45 -18.56 -1.32
N TYR A 416 11.70 -18.73 -0.03
CA TYR A 416 12.81 -18.04 0.64
C TYR A 416 14.18 -18.47 0.12
N LEU A 417 14.32 -19.73 -0.31
CA LEU A 417 15.54 -20.22 -0.96
C LEU A 417 15.74 -19.56 -2.33
N THR A 418 14.66 -19.43 -3.12
CA THR A 418 14.73 -18.67 -4.39
C THR A 418 15.02 -17.18 -4.16
N ASN A 419 14.52 -16.59 -3.08
CA ASN A 419 14.88 -15.23 -2.69
C ASN A 419 16.37 -15.10 -2.33
N ILE A 420 16.98 -16.12 -1.70
CA ILE A 420 18.43 -16.14 -1.45
C ILE A 420 19.19 -16.25 -2.78
N ALA A 421 18.78 -17.12 -3.70
CA ALA A 421 19.36 -17.22 -5.04
C ALA A 421 19.34 -15.85 -5.76
N SER A 422 18.22 -15.12 -5.65
CA SER A 422 18.10 -13.76 -6.19
C SER A 422 19.13 -12.76 -5.63
N VAL A 423 19.55 -12.91 -4.38
CA VAL A 423 20.58 -12.04 -3.79
C VAL A 423 21.95 -12.38 -4.37
N TYR A 424 22.25 -13.66 -4.59
CA TYR A 424 23.49 -14.08 -5.24
C TYR A 424 23.55 -13.65 -6.71
N ASP A 425 22.41 -13.61 -7.39
CA ASP A 425 22.32 -13.02 -8.72
C ASP A 425 22.69 -11.52 -8.72
N VAL A 426 22.19 -10.76 -7.74
CA VAL A 426 22.60 -9.35 -7.54
C VAL A 426 24.10 -9.24 -7.26
N TYR A 427 24.67 -10.13 -6.43
CA TYR A 427 26.12 -10.17 -6.20
C TYR A 427 26.90 -10.42 -7.50
N PHE A 428 26.46 -11.38 -8.32
CA PHE A 428 27.12 -11.69 -9.58
C PHE A 428 27.13 -10.46 -10.51
N ASN A 429 26.01 -9.77 -10.65
CA ASN A 429 25.89 -8.61 -11.55
C ASN A 429 26.56 -7.33 -11.02
N SER A 430 26.75 -7.21 -9.70
CA SER A 430 27.29 -5.99 -9.08
C SER A 430 28.80 -6.00 -8.86
N TYR A 431 29.46 -7.16 -8.91
CA TYR A 431 30.88 -7.28 -8.52
C TYR A 431 31.67 -8.05 -9.58
N THR A 432 32.74 -7.43 -10.08
CA THR A 432 33.54 -7.89 -11.23
C THR A 432 34.66 -8.87 -10.89
N ASP A 433 34.67 -9.43 -9.67
CA ASP A 433 35.71 -10.36 -9.22
C ASP A 433 35.41 -11.78 -9.71
N GLU A 434 36.18 -12.28 -10.67
CA GLU A 434 35.96 -13.56 -11.34
C GLU A 434 35.90 -14.77 -10.39
N THR A 435 36.71 -14.78 -9.33
CA THR A 435 36.70 -15.89 -8.35
C THR A 435 35.43 -15.86 -7.50
N LEU A 436 34.98 -14.66 -7.12
CA LEU A 436 33.72 -14.48 -6.43
C LEU A 436 32.52 -14.75 -7.35
N SER A 437 32.58 -14.36 -8.63
CA SER A 437 31.55 -14.63 -9.63
C SER A 437 31.25 -16.12 -9.73
N ARG A 438 32.27 -16.97 -9.78
CA ARG A 438 32.06 -18.43 -9.80
C ARG A 438 31.34 -18.94 -8.54
N ARG A 439 31.77 -18.48 -7.37
CA ARG A 439 31.14 -18.85 -6.09
C ARG A 439 29.69 -18.36 -5.99
N PHE A 440 29.38 -17.21 -6.58
CA PHE A 440 28.01 -16.70 -6.63
C PHE A 440 27.14 -17.56 -7.55
N ILE A 441 27.62 -17.94 -8.74
CA ILE A 441 26.92 -18.88 -9.62
C ILE A 441 26.67 -20.21 -8.91
N ASP A 442 27.68 -20.79 -8.27
CA ASP A 442 27.53 -22.04 -7.49
C ASP A 442 26.46 -21.89 -6.38
N SER A 443 26.36 -20.71 -5.77
CA SER A 443 25.36 -20.43 -4.73
C SER A 443 23.96 -20.27 -5.32
N ILE A 444 23.80 -19.62 -6.48
CA ILE A 444 22.52 -19.50 -7.18
C ILE A 444 21.96 -20.90 -7.47
N GLU A 445 22.79 -21.78 -8.04
CA GLU A 445 22.41 -23.17 -8.34
C GLU A 445 22.04 -23.92 -7.07
N TYR A 446 22.89 -23.90 -6.05
CA TYR A 446 22.65 -24.61 -4.79
C TYR A 446 21.29 -24.24 -4.16
N TYR A 447 20.99 -22.94 -4.03
CA TYR A 447 19.74 -22.52 -3.40
C TYR A 447 18.52 -22.78 -4.29
N ALA A 448 18.66 -22.70 -5.61
CA ALA A 448 17.58 -23.03 -6.53
C ALA A 448 17.28 -24.53 -6.56
N GLU A 449 18.29 -25.40 -6.66
CA GLU A 449 18.14 -26.87 -6.57
C GLU A 449 17.53 -27.27 -5.23
N LYS A 450 18.03 -26.69 -4.13
CA LYS A 450 17.46 -26.94 -2.80
C LYS A 450 16.00 -26.50 -2.70
N ALA A 451 15.57 -25.45 -3.39
CA ALA A 451 14.17 -25.06 -3.42
C ALA A 451 13.29 -26.12 -4.12
N LEU A 452 13.83 -26.73 -5.20
CA LEU A 452 13.17 -27.80 -5.94
C LEU A 452 13.03 -29.11 -5.15
N GLU A 453 13.91 -29.36 -4.15
CA GLU A 453 13.75 -30.50 -3.22
C GLU A 453 12.44 -30.42 -2.41
N TYR A 454 11.91 -29.21 -2.16
CA TYR A 454 10.65 -29.01 -1.44
C TYR A 454 9.44 -28.86 -2.37
N ASN A 455 9.65 -28.27 -3.55
CA ASN A 455 8.62 -28.09 -4.56
C ASN A 455 9.28 -28.09 -5.95
N ASP A 456 9.12 -29.19 -6.68
CA ASP A 456 9.68 -29.41 -8.01
C ASP A 456 9.01 -28.57 -9.10
N SER A 457 7.86 -27.97 -8.83
CA SER A 457 7.12 -27.10 -9.76
C SER A 457 7.42 -25.61 -9.57
N LEU A 458 8.41 -25.24 -8.76
CA LEU A 458 8.69 -23.84 -8.43
C LEU A 458 9.38 -23.10 -9.59
N THR A 459 8.59 -22.41 -10.42
CA THR A 459 9.04 -21.65 -11.60
C THR A 459 10.22 -20.71 -11.32
N ASN A 460 10.19 -19.98 -10.19
CA ASN A 460 11.28 -19.07 -9.82
C ASN A 460 12.63 -19.79 -9.61
N ALA A 461 12.62 -21.05 -9.16
CA ALA A 461 13.86 -21.81 -9.01
C ALA A 461 14.46 -22.15 -10.37
N TYR A 462 13.63 -22.57 -11.34
CA TYR A 462 14.09 -22.81 -12.71
C TYR A 462 14.57 -21.55 -13.42
N GLU A 463 13.98 -20.39 -13.13
CA GLU A 463 14.50 -19.10 -13.61
C GLU A 463 15.95 -18.90 -13.15
N TYR A 464 16.23 -19.06 -11.86
CA TYR A 464 17.59 -18.89 -11.33
C TYR A 464 18.58 -19.95 -11.87
N LEU A 465 18.13 -21.19 -12.10
CA LEU A 465 18.95 -22.22 -12.76
C LEU A 465 19.26 -21.89 -14.22
N SER A 466 18.30 -21.31 -14.95
CA SER A 466 18.50 -20.78 -16.30
C SER A 466 19.56 -19.68 -16.29
N MET A 467 19.45 -18.72 -15.37
CA MET A 467 20.41 -17.61 -15.23
C MET A 467 21.81 -18.10 -14.87
N ALA A 468 21.95 -19.00 -13.91
CA ALA A 468 23.23 -19.60 -13.56
C ALA A 468 23.87 -20.35 -14.74
N SER A 469 23.07 -21.13 -15.47
CA SER A 469 23.53 -21.83 -16.69
C SER A 469 24.00 -20.84 -17.77
N LEU A 470 23.32 -19.71 -17.93
CA LEU A 470 23.72 -18.64 -18.85
C LEU A 470 25.06 -18.00 -18.47
N TYR A 471 25.29 -17.78 -17.17
CA TYR A 471 26.56 -17.26 -16.65
C TYR A 471 27.71 -18.24 -16.86
N ARG A 472 27.44 -19.55 -16.83
CA ARG A 472 28.41 -20.60 -17.22
C ARG A 472 28.56 -20.79 -18.73
N ASN A 473 27.79 -20.07 -19.54
CA ASN A 473 27.68 -20.28 -20.99
C ASN A 473 27.20 -21.71 -21.38
N ASP A 474 26.50 -22.41 -20.48
CA ASP A 474 25.81 -23.67 -20.79
C ASP A 474 24.44 -23.36 -21.40
N LEU A 475 24.44 -22.98 -22.68
CA LEU A 475 23.25 -22.53 -23.40
C LEU A 475 22.18 -23.63 -23.51
N LYS A 476 22.58 -24.90 -23.50
CA LYS A 476 21.64 -26.04 -23.58
C LYS A 476 20.84 -26.18 -22.30
N LYS A 477 21.50 -26.16 -21.14
CA LYS A 477 20.80 -26.19 -19.85
C LYS A 477 19.94 -24.95 -19.64
N ALA A 478 20.48 -23.77 -19.98
CA ALA A 478 19.73 -22.52 -19.90
C ALA A 478 18.43 -22.57 -20.72
N LEU A 479 18.50 -23.09 -21.95
CA LEU A 479 17.33 -23.24 -22.81
C LEU A 479 16.31 -24.20 -22.19
N ASN A 480 16.76 -25.37 -21.70
CA ASN A 480 15.88 -26.36 -21.07
C ASN A 480 15.15 -25.80 -19.83
N TYR A 481 15.86 -25.11 -18.94
CA TYR A 481 15.23 -24.51 -17.76
C TYR A 481 14.26 -23.38 -18.15
N THR A 482 14.58 -22.60 -19.18
CA THR A 482 13.68 -21.56 -19.69
C THR A 482 12.42 -22.17 -20.31
N ASP A 483 12.53 -23.31 -21.00
CA ASP A 483 11.39 -24.05 -21.54
C ASP A 483 10.44 -24.51 -20.42
N ILE A 484 10.99 -25.04 -19.33
CA ILE A 484 10.21 -25.44 -18.14
C ILE A 484 9.46 -24.23 -17.56
N VAL A 485 10.13 -23.07 -17.43
CA VAL A 485 9.47 -21.86 -16.91
C VAL A 485 8.28 -21.45 -17.78
N LEU A 486 8.45 -21.47 -19.11
CA LEU A 486 7.39 -21.10 -20.05
C LEU A 486 6.22 -22.09 -20.06
N GLU A 487 6.44 -23.36 -19.71
CA GLU A 487 5.40 -24.38 -19.60
C GLU A 487 4.39 -24.06 -18.48
N TYR A 488 4.89 -23.59 -17.33
CA TYR A 488 4.06 -23.29 -16.15
C TYR A 488 3.58 -21.84 -16.05
N MET A 489 4.00 -20.98 -16.98
CA MET A 489 3.68 -19.54 -16.96
C MET A 489 2.43 -19.23 -17.78
N ASP A 490 1.54 -18.38 -17.25
CA ASP A 490 0.38 -17.88 -17.99
C ASP A 490 0.85 -17.17 -19.28
N PRO A 491 0.29 -17.50 -20.46
CA PRO A 491 0.65 -16.90 -21.73
C PRO A 491 0.76 -15.37 -21.72
N LYS A 492 -0.05 -14.66 -20.93
CA LYS A 492 -0.01 -13.20 -20.84
C LYS A 492 1.28 -12.66 -20.20
N ASP A 493 1.94 -13.47 -19.36
CA ASP A 493 3.13 -13.10 -18.59
C ASP A 493 4.43 -13.60 -19.27
N GLN A 494 4.31 -14.40 -20.34
CA GLN A 494 5.44 -14.99 -21.06
C GLN A 494 6.34 -14.04 -21.88
N PRO A 495 5.94 -12.83 -22.34
CA PRO A 495 6.76 -12.01 -23.24
C PRO A 495 8.23 -11.80 -22.80
N GLU A 496 8.46 -11.48 -21.53
CA GLU A 496 9.81 -11.22 -21.00
C GLU A 496 10.66 -12.52 -20.96
N PHE A 497 10.06 -13.66 -20.62
CA PHE A 497 10.76 -14.95 -20.62
C PHE A 497 11.02 -15.48 -22.04
N ARG A 498 10.10 -15.25 -22.98
CA ARG A 498 10.32 -15.53 -24.40
C ARG A 498 11.45 -14.67 -24.96
N PHE A 499 11.57 -13.41 -24.52
CA PHE A 499 12.70 -12.55 -24.89
C PHE A 499 14.04 -13.15 -24.43
N ARG A 500 14.11 -13.63 -23.18
CA ARG A 500 15.29 -14.33 -22.64
C ARG A 500 15.61 -15.58 -23.46
N ARG A 501 14.61 -16.40 -23.75
CA ARG A 501 14.75 -17.60 -24.58
C ARG A 501 15.29 -17.27 -25.98
N ALA A 502 14.74 -16.24 -26.63
CA ALA A 502 15.22 -15.77 -27.92
C ALA A 502 16.68 -15.32 -27.85
N GLY A 503 17.08 -14.64 -26.77
CA GLY A 503 18.49 -14.29 -26.51
C GLY A 503 19.41 -15.51 -26.38
N ILE A 504 18.96 -16.58 -25.72
CA ILE A 504 19.70 -17.86 -25.64
C ILE A 504 19.87 -18.46 -27.03
N LEU A 505 18.79 -18.52 -27.82
CA LEU A 505 18.80 -19.05 -29.18
C LEU A 505 19.72 -18.25 -30.11
N LEU A 506 19.74 -16.91 -29.99
CA LEU A 506 20.69 -16.06 -30.70
C LEU A 506 22.14 -16.38 -30.35
N ARG A 507 22.47 -16.60 -29.07
CA ARG A 507 23.81 -17.03 -28.64
C ARG A 507 24.17 -18.42 -29.14
N MET A 508 23.17 -19.26 -29.43
CA MET A 508 23.35 -20.57 -30.08
C MET A 508 23.42 -20.47 -31.62
N ASN A 509 23.31 -19.27 -32.19
CA ASN A 509 23.19 -19.00 -33.63
C ASN A 509 21.94 -19.60 -34.29
N ASP A 510 20.90 -19.93 -33.52
CA ASP A 510 19.60 -20.36 -34.05
C ASP A 510 18.70 -19.14 -34.30
N TYR A 511 19.05 -18.37 -35.33
CA TYR A 511 18.33 -17.16 -35.72
C TYR A 511 16.88 -17.43 -36.12
N ALA A 512 16.60 -18.61 -36.69
CA ALA A 512 15.26 -18.99 -37.13
C ALA A 512 14.32 -19.28 -35.95
N ALA A 513 14.82 -19.96 -34.91
CA ALA A 513 14.05 -20.16 -33.68
C ALA A 513 13.89 -18.84 -32.90
N ALA A 514 14.92 -18.00 -32.85
CA ALA A 514 14.84 -16.69 -32.21
C ALA A 514 13.80 -15.78 -32.90
N GLU A 515 13.75 -15.76 -34.23
CA GLU A 515 12.73 -15.04 -35.00
C GLU A 515 11.32 -15.44 -34.60
N LYS A 516 11.04 -16.74 -34.48
CA LYS A 516 9.73 -17.26 -34.04
C LYS A 516 9.35 -16.77 -32.65
N GLU A 517 10.29 -16.74 -31.72
CA GLU A 517 10.04 -16.22 -30.37
C GLU A 517 9.72 -14.73 -30.38
N PHE A 518 10.47 -13.90 -31.12
CA PHE A 518 10.16 -12.48 -31.21
C PHE A 518 8.81 -12.20 -31.86
N LEU A 519 8.43 -12.96 -32.89
CA LEU A 519 7.09 -12.87 -33.46
C LEU A 519 6.01 -13.25 -32.43
N LYS A 520 6.24 -14.32 -31.65
CA LYS A 520 5.31 -14.73 -30.60
C LYS A 520 5.18 -13.67 -29.50
N ILE A 521 6.26 -13.00 -29.14
CA ILE A 521 6.24 -11.86 -28.21
C ILE A 521 5.30 -10.78 -28.75
N LEU A 522 5.41 -10.41 -30.03
CA LEU A 522 4.54 -9.38 -30.63
C LEU A 522 3.07 -9.81 -30.80
N GLU A 523 2.79 -11.12 -30.87
CA GLU A 523 1.41 -11.64 -30.80
C GLU A 523 0.80 -11.47 -29.40
N LEU A 524 1.59 -11.67 -28.34
CA LEU A 524 1.15 -11.61 -26.95
C LEU A 524 1.13 -10.18 -26.41
N ASP A 525 2.18 -9.42 -26.73
CA ASP A 525 2.37 -8.01 -26.36
C ASP A 525 2.83 -7.22 -27.60
N PRO A 526 1.89 -6.63 -28.34
CA PRO A 526 2.19 -5.79 -29.51
C PRO A 526 3.03 -4.54 -29.19
N ASP A 527 3.13 -4.16 -27.91
CA ASP A 527 3.85 -2.99 -27.43
C ASP A 527 5.23 -3.35 -26.82
N PHE A 528 5.69 -4.59 -27.00
CA PHE A 528 7.03 -5.02 -26.60
C PHE A 528 8.11 -4.48 -27.56
N GLY A 529 8.50 -3.21 -27.37
CA GLY A 529 9.39 -2.47 -28.26
C GLY A 529 10.70 -3.17 -28.62
N LYS A 530 11.33 -3.88 -27.66
CA LYS A 530 12.59 -4.60 -27.88
C LYS A 530 12.46 -5.70 -28.94
N ALA A 531 11.29 -6.32 -29.10
CA ALA A 531 11.10 -7.40 -30.08
C ALA A 531 11.16 -6.88 -31.53
N TYR A 532 10.63 -5.68 -31.81
CA TYR A 532 10.76 -5.05 -33.13
C TYR A 532 12.24 -4.79 -33.49
N ILE A 533 13.03 -4.31 -32.52
CA ILE A 533 14.46 -4.03 -32.72
C ILE A 533 15.24 -5.32 -32.99
N MET A 534 14.95 -6.38 -32.24
CA MET A 534 15.61 -7.67 -32.40
C MET A 534 15.25 -8.33 -33.74
N LEU A 535 13.97 -8.28 -34.16
CA LEU A 535 13.57 -8.75 -35.49
C LEU A 535 14.26 -7.96 -36.60
N GLY A 536 14.29 -6.62 -36.51
CA GLY A 536 15.00 -5.78 -37.47
C GLY A 536 16.49 -6.15 -37.57
N SER A 537 17.12 -6.43 -36.43
CA SER A 537 18.52 -6.86 -36.35
C SER A 537 18.74 -8.25 -36.96
N ILE A 538 17.88 -9.23 -36.68
CA ILE A 538 17.93 -10.57 -37.26
C ILE A 538 17.80 -10.50 -38.78
N TYR A 539 16.81 -9.78 -39.30
CA TYR A 539 16.61 -9.67 -40.75
C TYR A 539 17.76 -8.96 -41.43
N ARG A 540 18.36 -7.95 -40.79
CA ARG A 540 19.58 -7.31 -41.27
C ARG A 540 20.73 -8.30 -41.37
N MET A 541 20.97 -9.08 -40.31
CA MET A 541 22.05 -10.09 -40.29
C MET A 541 21.84 -11.19 -41.34
N ASN A 542 20.58 -11.55 -41.61
CA ASN A 542 20.20 -12.52 -42.64
C ASN A 542 20.10 -11.92 -44.07
N GLY A 543 20.52 -10.67 -44.29
CA GLY A 543 20.49 -10.01 -45.60
C GLY A 543 19.09 -9.62 -46.11
N GLN A 544 18.04 -9.79 -45.30
CA GLN A 544 16.65 -9.43 -45.63
C GLN A 544 16.40 -7.94 -45.32
N ARG A 545 17.05 -7.07 -46.09
CA ARG A 545 17.09 -5.60 -45.91
C ARG A 545 15.70 -4.97 -45.78
N GLU A 546 14.77 -5.35 -46.65
CA GLU A 546 13.42 -4.76 -46.71
C GLU A 546 12.63 -5.04 -45.42
N LYS A 547 12.70 -6.28 -44.92
CA LYS A 547 12.06 -6.66 -43.65
C LYS A 547 12.71 -5.95 -42.46
N ALA A 548 14.03 -5.81 -42.47
CA ALA A 548 14.74 -5.07 -41.43
C ALA A 548 14.25 -3.62 -41.34
N ILE A 549 14.13 -2.95 -42.50
CA ILE A 549 13.59 -1.59 -42.59
C ILE A 549 12.14 -1.53 -42.09
N GLN A 550 11.31 -2.52 -42.44
CA GLN A 550 9.91 -2.59 -42.00
C GLN A 550 9.81 -2.61 -40.47
N TYR A 551 10.50 -3.53 -39.79
CA TYR A 551 10.40 -3.66 -38.32
C TYR A 551 10.99 -2.45 -37.58
N PHE A 552 12.06 -1.86 -38.08
CA PHE A 552 12.61 -0.62 -37.51
C PHE A 552 11.65 0.57 -37.65
N ASN A 553 10.98 0.71 -38.80
CA ASN A 553 9.95 1.75 -38.97
C ASN A 553 8.72 1.51 -38.08
N GLU A 554 8.31 0.25 -37.89
CA GLU A 554 7.21 -0.10 -36.96
C GLU A 554 7.54 0.30 -35.52
N TYR A 555 8.79 0.06 -35.08
CA TYR A 555 9.26 0.56 -33.78
C TYR A 555 9.13 2.08 -33.69
N LEU A 556 9.67 2.84 -34.65
CA LEU A 556 9.61 4.31 -34.63
C LEU A 556 8.18 4.86 -34.70
N ARG A 557 7.25 4.15 -35.36
CA ARG A 557 5.84 4.53 -35.41
C ARG A 557 5.13 4.34 -34.08
N ARG A 558 5.40 3.23 -33.38
CA ARG A 558 4.75 2.88 -32.11
C ARG A 558 5.38 3.59 -30.91
N PHE A 559 6.69 3.80 -30.95
CA PHE A 559 7.48 4.38 -29.87
C PHE A 559 8.20 5.65 -30.37
N PRO A 560 7.46 6.73 -30.68
CA PRO A 560 8.05 7.96 -31.23
C PRO A 560 9.05 8.61 -30.26
N ASP A 561 8.92 8.37 -28.96
CA ASP A 561 9.82 8.85 -27.91
C ASP A 561 10.52 7.70 -27.17
N GLY A 562 10.67 6.54 -27.81
CA GLY A 562 11.27 5.35 -27.19
C GLY A 562 12.79 5.46 -26.98
N ASP A 563 13.30 4.82 -25.91
CA ASP A 563 14.72 4.88 -25.49
C ASP A 563 15.72 4.44 -26.58
N PHE A 564 15.30 3.58 -27.52
CA PHE A 564 16.15 3.05 -28.59
C PHE A 564 15.96 3.77 -29.93
N ARG A 565 15.25 4.90 -29.95
CA ARG A 565 14.97 5.65 -31.19
C ARG A 565 16.24 5.98 -31.97
N GLU A 566 17.25 6.54 -31.31
CA GLU A 566 18.50 6.94 -31.97
C GLU A 566 19.25 5.72 -32.56
N GLU A 567 19.25 4.60 -31.83
CA GLU A 567 19.85 3.34 -32.28
C GLU A 567 19.13 2.82 -33.53
N VAL A 568 17.80 2.81 -33.51
CA VAL A 568 16.97 2.34 -34.63
C VAL A 568 17.12 3.24 -35.85
N GLU A 569 17.14 4.57 -35.67
CA GLU A 569 17.40 5.51 -36.77
C GLU A 569 18.80 5.32 -37.37
N SER A 570 19.81 5.05 -36.54
CA SER A 570 21.17 4.73 -37.01
C SER A 570 21.20 3.44 -37.83
N ASN A 571 20.55 2.39 -37.34
CA ASN A 571 20.42 1.12 -38.05
C ASN A 571 19.70 1.27 -39.40
N LEU A 572 18.66 2.11 -39.47
CA LEU A 572 17.96 2.44 -40.71
C LEU A 572 18.84 3.21 -41.70
N ARG A 573 19.66 4.16 -41.24
CA ARG A 573 20.62 4.87 -42.09
C ARG A 573 21.60 3.90 -42.73
N ASN A 574 22.18 2.99 -41.93
CA ASN A 574 23.11 1.97 -42.42
C ASN A 574 22.47 0.99 -43.42
N LEU A 575 21.17 0.76 -43.30
CA LEU A 575 20.38 -0.07 -44.22
C LEU A 575 19.85 0.71 -45.43
N ARG A 576 20.17 1.99 -45.63
CA ARG A 576 19.74 2.80 -46.80
C ARG A 576 20.90 3.17 -47.74
N TYR A 577 22.12 3.09 -47.24
CA TYR A 577 23.35 3.09 -48.04
C TYR A 577 23.79 1.65 -48.30
#